data_AF-A0A645H8A4-F1
#
_entry.id   AF-A0A645H8A4-F1
#
_cell.length_a   1.000
_cell.length_b   1.000
_cell.length_c   1.000
_cell.angle_alpha   90.00
_cell.angle_beta   90.00
_cell.angle_gamma   90.00
#
_symmetry.space_group_name_H-M   'P 1'
#
loop_
_entity.id
_entity.type
_entity.pdbx_description
1 polymer ?
#
loop_
_entity_poly.entity_id
_entity_poly.type
_entity_poly.pdbx_seq_one_letter_code
_entity_poly.pdbx_strand_id
1 'polypeptide(L)'
;MFVLPNNTNIILAAQQAAELTERNVIVLPTKSVPMGISAALAFDPERSAEENRQAMTEAAESVHTASITFAVRDTVFDDKEIHAGDIMGLIDNKLQVLGHDVREVASELTEMMVADDKSLITIYYGQDVTEDEASELSEAFAKKYDQCDVDLQRGGQLAQMAGSRQAAPATADDDDPPVVGKGRVQQGQQPGRNQEMATIGHW
;
A
#
# COMPACT_ATOMS: atom_id res chain seq x y z
N MET A 1 -15.91 -17.49 6.92
CA MET A 1 -15.16 -16.29 7.34
C MET A 1 -14.34 -15.82 6.16
N PHE A 2 -14.36 -14.53 5.85
CA PHE A 2 -13.51 -13.97 4.80
C PHE A 2 -12.28 -13.31 5.43
N VAL A 3 -11.13 -13.47 4.80
CA VAL A 3 -9.87 -12.80 5.17
C VAL A 3 -9.39 -12.01 3.96
N LEU A 4 -9.09 -10.73 4.20
CA LEU A 4 -8.66 -9.75 3.20
C LEU A 4 -7.21 -9.33 3.54
N PRO A 5 -6.18 -9.95 2.93
CA PRO A 5 -4.79 -9.72 3.31
C PRO A 5 -4.31 -8.28 3.06
N ASN A 6 -4.91 -7.57 2.10
CA ASN A 6 -4.56 -6.22 1.66
C ASN A 6 -3.07 -5.98 1.37
N ASN A 7 -2.30 -7.05 1.12
CA ASN A 7 -0.87 -7.02 0.85
C ASN A 7 -0.45 -8.30 0.13
N THR A 8 0.15 -8.15 -1.05
CA THR A 8 0.59 -9.26 -1.90
C THR A 8 1.49 -10.26 -1.16
N ASN A 9 2.36 -9.79 -0.27
CA ASN A 9 3.31 -10.64 0.46
C ASN A 9 2.64 -11.48 1.57
N ILE A 10 1.39 -11.17 1.95
CA ILE A 10 0.66 -11.83 3.03
C ILE A 10 -0.34 -12.87 2.49
N ILE A 11 -0.70 -12.80 1.21
CA ILE A 11 -1.73 -13.69 0.60
C ILE A 11 -1.37 -15.16 0.79
N LEU A 12 -0.14 -15.56 0.47
CA LEU A 12 0.30 -16.95 0.59
C LEU A 12 0.31 -17.43 2.05
N ALA A 13 0.68 -16.56 2.99
CA ALA A 13 0.66 -16.88 4.41
C ALA A 13 -0.78 -17.04 4.92
N ALA A 14 -1.70 -16.18 4.49
CA ALA A 14 -3.11 -16.26 4.85
C ALA A 14 -3.77 -17.53 4.29
N GLN A 15 -3.44 -17.92 3.05
CA GLN A 15 -3.91 -19.17 2.44
C GLN A 15 -3.43 -20.40 3.21
N GLN A 16 -2.14 -20.48 3.53
CA GLN A 16 -1.61 -21.57 4.37
C GLN A 16 -2.27 -21.61 5.74
N ALA A 17 -2.50 -20.44 6.38
CA ALA A 17 -3.20 -20.40 7.66
C ALA A 17 -4.66 -20.87 7.57
N ALA A 18 -5.33 -20.63 6.44
CA ALA A 18 -6.68 -21.11 6.18
C ALA A 18 -6.75 -22.65 6.04
N GLU A 19 -5.70 -23.29 5.53
CA GLU A 19 -5.61 -24.76 5.45
C GLU A 19 -5.39 -25.44 6.81
N LEU A 20 -4.81 -24.73 7.78
CA LEU A 20 -4.47 -25.26 9.10
C LEU A 20 -5.61 -25.17 10.13
N THR A 21 -6.74 -24.57 9.77
CA THR A 21 -7.88 -24.34 10.67
C THR A 21 -9.06 -25.22 10.31
N GLU A 22 -9.81 -25.65 11.32
CA GLU A 22 -11.07 -26.37 11.14
C GLU A 22 -12.23 -25.45 10.72
N ARG A 23 -12.03 -24.12 10.79
CA ARG A 23 -13.03 -23.14 10.38
C ARG A 23 -13.05 -23.00 8.86
N ASN A 24 -14.23 -22.76 8.29
CA ASN A 24 -14.35 -22.41 6.88
C ASN A 24 -13.85 -20.96 6.64
N VAL A 25 -12.61 -20.85 6.15
CA VAL A 25 -11.91 -19.59 5.87
C VAL A 25 -11.70 -19.45 4.36
N ILE A 26 -12.17 -18.33 3.80
CA ILE A 26 -11.97 -17.96 2.40
C ILE A 26 -11.05 -16.75 2.37
N VAL A 27 -9.89 -16.90 1.74
CA VAL A 27 -8.94 -15.80 1.55
C VAL A 27 -9.21 -15.16 0.19
N LEU A 28 -9.59 -13.89 0.19
CA LEU A 28 -9.70 -13.12 -1.06
C LEU A 28 -8.34 -12.49 -1.39
N PRO A 29 -7.88 -12.52 -2.65
CA PRO A 29 -6.53 -12.10 -3.03
C PRO A 29 -6.37 -10.57 -3.12
N THR A 30 -6.92 -9.83 -2.15
CA THR A 30 -6.82 -8.37 -2.05
C THR A 30 -5.38 -7.94 -1.81
N LYS A 31 -4.87 -6.99 -2.60
CA LYS A 31 -3.46 -6.57 -2.59
C LYS A 31 -3.23 -5.20 -1.96
N SER A 32 -4.32 -4.46 -1.70
CA SER A 32 -4.31 -3.13 -1.10
C SER A 32 -5.55 -2.95 -0.21
N VAL A 33 -5.54 -1.93 0.64
CA VAL A 33 -6.67 -1.62 1.54
C VAL A 33 -7.95 -1.27 0.78
N PRO A 34 -7.94 -0.43 -0.28
CA PRO A 34 -9.17 -0.13 -1.03
C PRO A 34 -9.80 -1.36 -1.69
N MET A 35 -8.99 -2.27 -2.24
CA MET A 35 -9.51 -3.55 -2.75
C MET A 35 -10.26 -4.33 -1.65
N GLY A 36 -9.72 -4.34 -0.42
CA GLY A 36 -10.36 -4.97 0.72
C GLY A 36 -11.67 -4.29 1.12
N ILE A 37 -11.72 -2.96 1.15
CA ILE A 37 -12.95 -2.24 1.45
C ILE A 37 -13.99 -2.51 0.33
N SER A 38 -13.58 -2.60 -0.96
CA SER A 38 -14.45 -2.94 -2.10
C SER A 38 -15.04 -4.33 -2.02
N ALA A 39 -14.17 -5.30 -1.72
CA ALA A 39 -14.61 -6.65 -1.39
C ALA A 39 -15.65 -6.65 -0.26
N ALA A 40 -15.39 -5.89 0.82
CA ALA A 40 -16.28 -5.87 1.98
C ALA A 40 -17.65 -5.23 1.69
N LEU A 41 -17.71 -4.17 0.87
CA LEU A 41 -18.99 -3.54 0.48
C LEU A 41 -19.84 -4.43 -0.43
N ALA A 42 -19.21 -5.31 -1.23
CA ALA A 42 -19.90 -6.26 -2.09
C ALA A 42 -20.43 -7.51 -1.36
N PHE A 43 -20.12 -7.66 -0.07
CA PHE A 43 -20.62 -8.78 0.74
C PHE A 43 -22.12 -8.67 1.00
N ASP A 44 -22.83 -9.78 0.79
CA ASP A 44 -24.25 -9.91 1.02
C ASP A 44 -24.52 -11.11 1.95
N PRO A 45 -25.05 -10.89 3.18
CA PRO A 45 -25.27 -11.97 4.14
C PRO A 45 -26.31 -12.99 3.69
N GLU A 46 -27.15 -12.68 2.70
CA GLU A 46 -28.17 -13.59 2.17
C GLU A 46 -27.62 -14.51 1.07
N ARG A 47 -26.41 -14.24 0.55
CA ARG A 47 -25.76 -15.05 -0.49
C ARG A 47 -24.92 -16.18 0.10
N SER A 48 -24.77 -17.25 -0.67
CA SER A 48 -23.84 -18.33 -0.31
C SER A 48 -22.39 -17.84 -0.24
N ALA A 49 -21.53 -18.63 0.39
CA ALA A 49 -20.12 -18.30 0.52
C ALA A 49 -19.40 -18.20 -0.84
N GLU A 50 -19.80 -19.01 -1.83
CA GLU A 50 -19.20 -18.98 -3.17
C GLU A 50 -19.68 -17.77 -3.98
N GLU A 51 -20.97 -17.45 -3.92
CA GLU A 51 -21.52 -16.24 -4.56
C GLU A 51 -20.89 -14.97 -3.97
N ASN A 52 -20.71 -14.92 -2.64
CA ASN A 52 -19.98 -13.85 -1.99
C ASN A 52 -18.51 -13.84 -2.43
N ARG A 53 -17.83 -14.98 -2.45
CA ARG A 53 -16.44 -15.06 -2.92
C ARG A 53 -16.29 -14.46 -4.31
N GLN A 54 -17.19 -14.81 -5.24
CA GLN A 54 -17.17 -14.27 -6.60
C GLN A 54 -17.41 -12.76 -6.60
N ALA A 55 -18.55 -12.31 -6.06
CA ALA A 55 -18.93 -10.90 -6.07
C ALA A 55 -17.89 -9.99 -5.38
N MET A 56 -17.38 -10.43 -4.22
CA MET A 56 -16.35 -9.70 -3.49
C MET A 56 -15.00 -9.67 -4.23
N THR A 57 -14.65 -10.72 -4.97
CA THR A 57 -13.43 -10.74 -5.79
C THR A 57 -13.57 -9.80 -6.98
N GLU A 58 -14.70 -9.84 -7.69
CA GLU A 58 -14.99 -8.95 -8.83
C GLU A 58 -14.93 -7.48 -8.41
N ALA A 59 -15.54 -7.14 -7.27
CA ALA A 59 -15.48 -5.79 -6.70
C ALA A 59 -14.06 -5.39 -6.29
N ALA A 60 -13.27 -6.31 -5.72
CA ALA A 60 -11.87 -6.02 -5.39
C ALA A 60 -11.03 -5.74 -6.64
N GLU A 61 -11.28 -6.46 -7.73
CA GLU A 61 -10.52 -6.36 -8.99
C GLU A 61 -10.93 -5.16 -9.86
N SER A 62 -12.13 -4.59 -9.65
CA SER A 62 -12.53 -3.34 -10.32
C SER A 62 -11.79 -2.11 -9.79
N VAL A 63 -11.12 -2.24 -8.63
CA VAL A 63 -10.34 -1.17 -8.02
C VAL A 63 -8.92 -1.16 -8.56
N HIS A 64 -8.56 -0.11 -9.30
CA HIS A 64 -7.18 0.21 -9.58
C HIS A 64 -6.64 1.19 -8.55
N THR A 65 -5.39 1.01 -8.14
CA THR A 65 -4.75 1.85 -7.13
C THR A 65 -3.47 2.49 -7.66
N ALA A 66 -3.33 3.80 -7.45
CA ALA A 66 -2.04 4.47 -7.47
C ALA A 66 -1.41 4.45 -6.08
N SER A 67 -0.10 4.61 -5.99
CA SER A 67 0.58 5.01 -4.77
C SER A 67 1.87 5.75 -5.10
N ILE A 68 2.22 6.73 -4.28
CA ILE A 68 3.46 7.50 -4.37
C ILE A 68 4.29 7.17 -3.14
N THR A 69 5.55 6.84 -3.35
CA THR A 69 6.52 6.51 -2.29
C THR A 69 7.91 7.00 -2.69
N PHE A 70 8.90 6.83 -1.82
CA PHE A 70 10.27 7.26 -2.05
C PHE A 70 11.22 6.07 -2.12
N ALA A 71 12.20 6.16 -3.01
CA ALA A 71 13.27 5.18 -3.09
C ALA A 71 14.17 5.28 -1.84
N VAL A 72 14.35 4.17 -1.12
CA VAL A 72 15.18 4.13 0.10
C VAL A 72 16.66 3.85 -0.18
N ARG A 73 16.99 3.50 -1.43
CA ARG A 73 18.34 3.15 -1.89
C ARG A 73 18.42 3.23 -3.40
N ASP A 74 19.65 3.32 -3.90
CA ASP A 74 19.93 3.22 -5.32
C ASP A 74 19.62 1.81 -5.85
N THR A 75 18.97 1.73 -7.01
CA THR A 75 18.68 0.48 -7.71
C THR A 75 18.52 0.73 -9.21
N VAL A 76 18.55 -0.34 -10.01
CA VAL A 76 18.15 -0.29 -11.41
C VAL A 76 16.84 -1.09 -11.56
N PHE A 77 15.86 -0.51 -12.25
CA PHE A 77 14.59 -1.17 -12.55
C PHE A 77 14.19 -0.87 -14.00
N ASP A 78 13.95 -1.90 -14.82
CA ASP A 78 13.62 -1.78 -16.24
C ASP A 78 14.50 -0.75 -16.99
N ASP A 79 15.82 -0.90 -16.86
CA ASP A 79 16.86 -0.03 -17.44
C ASP A 79 16.87 1.44 -16.98
N LYS A 80 16.06 1.80 -15.97
CA LYS A 80 16.08 3.11 -15.31
C LYS A 80 16.91 3.06 -14.04
N GLU A 81 17.80 4.04 -13.87
CA GLU A 81 18.47 4.29 -12.60
C GLU A 81 17.49 4.96 -11.64
N ILE A 82 17.37 4.41 -10.43
CA ILE A 82 16.58 4.96 -9.33
C ILE A 82 17.58 5.27 -8.24
N HIS A 83 17.61 6.52 -7.79
CA HIS A 83 18.46 6.97 -6.70
C HIS A 83 17.67 7.06 -5.39
N ALA A 84 18.36 6.89 -4.27
CA ALA A 84 17.77 7.12 -2.96
C ALA A 84 17.18 8.54 -2.87
N GLY A 85 15.91 8.64 -2.50
CA GLY A 85 15.15 9.89 -2.42
C GLY A 85 14.26 10.16 -3.64
N ASP A 86 14.43 9.43 -4.74
CA ASP A 86 13.56 9.58 -5.91
C ASP A 86 12.10 9.27 -5.55
N ILE A 87 11.18 10.03 -6.14
CA ILE A 87 9.75 9.82 -5.98
C ILE A 87 9.31 8.78 -7.00
N MET A 88 8.72 7.70 -6.51
CA MET A 88 8.23 6.58 -7.29
C MET A 88 6.71 6.59 -7.31
N GLY A 89 6.15 6.68 -8.50
CA GLY A 89 4.74 6.49 -8.75
C GLY A 89 4.43 5.07 -9.21
N LEU A 90 3.57 4.38 -8.48
CA LEU A 90 3.20 2.99 -8.71
C LEU A 90 1.72 2.90 -9.08
N ILE A 91 1.37 2.12 -10.10
CA ILE A 91 -0.01 1.69 -10.39
C ILE A 91 -0.08 0.18 -10.16
N ASP A 92 -1.00 -0.26 -9.31
CA ASP A 92 -1.21 -1.67 -8.94
C ASP A 92 0.12 -2.37 -8.56
N ASN A 93 0.92 -1.68 -7.72
CA ASN A 93 2.25 -2.06 -7.26
C ASN A 93 3.34 -2.18 -8.35
N LYS A 94 3.13 -1.59 -9.53
CA LYS A 94 4.13 -1.54 -10.62
C LYS A 94 4.61 -0.11 -10.83
N LEU A 95 5.92 0.07 -10.93
CA LEU A 95 6.53 1.38 -11.21
C LEU A 95 6.10 1.89 -12.58
N GLN A 96 5.50 3.08 -12.61
CA GLN A 96 5.09 3.78 -13.83
C GLN A 96 5.86 5.09 -13.99
N VAL A 97 6.00 5.86 -12.90
CA VAL A 97 6.57 7.21 -12.91
C VAL A 97 7.75 7.28 -11.95
N LEU A 98 8.81 7.99 -12.38
CA LEU A 98 9.91 8.43 -11.54
C LEU A 98 9.97 9.96 -11.64
N GLY A 99 10.01 10.64 -10.51
CA GLY A 99 10.02 12.10 -10.46
C GLY A 99 10.67 12.65 -9.19
N HIS A 100 10.57 13.97 -9.04
CA HIS A 100 11.14 14.70 -7.90
C HIS A 100 10.13 15.59 -7.18
N ASP A 101 8.90 15.71 -7.71
CA ASP A 101 7.78 16.41 -7.06
C ASP A 101 6.56 15.49 -6.95
N VAL A 102 5.97 15.46 -5.75
CA VAL A 102 4.82 14.58 -5.44
C VAL A 102 3.60 14.92 -6.28
N ARG A 103 3.32 16.23 -6.49
CA ARG A 103 2.10 16.68 -7.17
C ARG A 103 2.18 16.39 -8.67
N GLU A 104 3.36 16.54 -9.25
CA GLU A 104 3.63 16.14 -10.64
C GLU A 104 3.41 14.64 -10.82
N VAL A 105 4.04 13.81 -9.97
CA VAL A 105 3.87 12.35 -10.01
C VAL A 105 2.41 11.94 -9.78
N ALA A 106 1.70 12.57 -8.84
CA ALA A 106 0.28 12.31 -8.59
C ALA A 106 -0.58 12.62 -9.82
N SER A 107 -0.31 13.75 -10.48
CA SER A 107 -1.04 14.18 -11.67
C SER A 107 -0.81 13.21 -12.82
N GLU A 108 0.44 12.79 -13.07
CA GLU A 108 0.78 11.81 -14.10
C GLU A 108 0.13 10.45 -13.85
N LEU A 109 0.19 9.94 -12.62
CA LEU A 109 -0.46 8.66 -12.27
C LEU A 109 -1.98 8.74 -12.49
N THR A 110 -2.59 9.86 -12.11
CA THR A 110 -4.03 10.06 -12.25
C THR A 110 -4.42 10.15 -13.73
N GLU A 111 -3.63 10.81 -14.57
CA GLU A 111 -3.83 10.81 -16.03
C GLU A 111 -3.77 9.41 -16.65
N MET A 112 -2.91 8.53 -16.15
CA MET A 112 -2.83 7.14 -16.63
C MET A 112 -4.02 6.28 -16.19
N MET A 113 -4.72 6.67 -15.10
CA MET A 113 -5.78 5.87 -14.48
C MET A 113 -7.20 6.36 -14.80
N VAL A 114 -7.40 7.67 -14.92
CA VAL A 114 -8.73 8.25 -15.12
C VAL A 114 -9.09 8.19 -16.61
N ALA A 115 -9.99 7.25 -16.92
CA ALA A 115 -10.64 7.12 -18.21
C ALA A 115 -12.11 7.59 -18.13
N ASP A 116 -12.82 7.59 -19.26
CA ASP A 116 -14.20 8.11 -19.36
C ASP A 116 -15.24 7.32 -18.54
N ASP A 117 -14.90 6.13 -18.03
CA ASP A 117 -15.79 5.25 -17.25
C ASP A 117 -15.66 5.46 -15.72
N LYS A 118 -14.90 6.45 -15.27
CA LYS A 118 -14.61 6.67 -13.84
C LYS A 118 -15.47 7.78 -13.23
N SER A 119 -15.89 7.58 -11.98
CA SER A 119 -16.79 8.49 -11.26
C SER A 119 -16.31 8.93 -9.87
N LEU A 120 -15.28 8.29 -9.28
CA LEU A 120 -14.77 8.64 -7.96
C LEU A 120 -13.25 8.53 -7.89
N ILE A 121 -12.61 9.56 -7.34
CA ILE A 121 -11.20 9.60 -6.98
C ILE A 121 -11.12 9.79 -5.47
N THR A 122 -10.64 8.79 -4.74
CA THR A 122 -10.29 8.98 -3.32
C THR A 122 -8.80 9.26 -3.18
N ILE A 123 -8.41 10.30 -2.45
CA ILE A 123 -7.02 10.64 -2.17
C ILE A 123 -6.75 10.36 -0.70
N TYR A 124 -5.78 9.49 -0.41
CA TYR A 124 -5.27 9.27 0.93
C TYR A 124 -3.93 9.97 1.12
N TYR A 125 -3.79 10.86 2.10
CA TYR A 125 -2.51 11.51 2.37
C TYR A 125 -1.89 11.05 3.70
N GLY A 126 -0.58 10.88 3.68
CA GLY A 126 0.23 10.44 4.82
C GLY A 126 0.65 11.59 5.73
N GLN A 127 1.41 11.26 6.78
CA GLN A 127 1.92 12.25 7.75
C GLN A 127 2.91 13.26 7.16
N ASP A 128 3.55 12.91 6.05
CA ASP A 128 4.60 13.70 5.40
C ASP A 128 4.00 14.71 4.38
N VAL A 129 2.67 14.80 4.30
CA VAL A 129 1.91 15.77 3.51
C VAL A 129 1.04 16.59 4.45
N THR A 130 1.06 17.90 4.27
CA THR A 130 0.16 18.78 5.00
C THR A 130 -1.26 18.68 4.47
N GLU A 131 -2.25 18.97 5.32
CA GLU A 131 -3.65 19.00 4.89
C GLU A 131 -3.89 20.03 3.78
N ASP A 132 -3.21 21.19 3.85
CA ASP A 132 -3.27 22.23 2.82
C ASP A 132 -2.76 21.72 1.46
N GLU A 133 -1.59 21.08 1.42
CA GLU A 133 -1.03 20.49 0.18
C GLU A 133 -1.96 19.41 -0.41
N ALA A 134 -2.57 18.60 0.45
CA ALA A 134 -3.50 17.56 0.04
C ALA A 134 -4.82 18.15 -0.49
N SER A 135 -5.31 19.23 0.14
CA SER A 135 -6.49 19.98 -0.30
C SER A 135 -6.26 20.65 -1.65
N GLU A 136 -5.10 21.28 -1.85
CA GLU A 136 -4.72 21.88 -3.14
C GLU A 136 -4.73 20.84 -4.26
N LEU A 137 -4.20 19.64 -4.02
CA LEU A 137 -4.23 18.54 -4.99
C LEU A 137 -5.66 18.07 -5.28
N SER A 138 -6.48 17.91 -4.23
CA SER A 138 -7.88 17.52 -4.35
C SER A 138 -8.68 18.52 -5.18
N GLU A 139 -8.53 19.82 -4.94
CA GLU A 139 -9.18 20.88 -5.70
C GLU A 139 -8.73 20.89 -7.16
N ALA A 140 -7.43 20.69 -7.41
CA ALA A 140 -6.89 20.60 -8.76
C ALA A 140 -7.49 19.42 -9.54
N PHE A 141 -7.65 18.25 -8.89
CA PHE A 141 -8.25 17.07 -9.50
C PHE A 141 -9.74 17.25 -9.72
N ALA A 142 -10.48 17.81 -8.76
CA ALA A 142 -11.92 18.07 -8.90
C ALA A 142 -12.22 19.03 -10.06
N LYS A 143 -11.32 19.98 -10.32
CA LYS A 143 -11.44 20.90 -11.47
C LYS A 143 -11.10 20.23 -12.80
N LYS A 144 -10.13 19.31 -12.81
CA LYS A 144 -9.63 18.66 -14.02
C LYS A 144 -10.52 17.50 -14.48
N TYR A 145 -11.08 16.76 -13.54
CA TYR A 145 -11.91 15.58 -13.77
C TYR A 145 -13.33 15.88 -13.30
N ASP A 146 -14.05 16.72 -14.06
CA ASP A 146 -15.41 17.18 -13.71
C ASP A 146 -16.46 16.06 -13.71
N GLN A 147 -16.13 14.92 -14.29
CA GLN A 147 -16.93 13.69 -14.27
C GLN A 147 -16.74 12.85 -13.00
N CYS A 148 -15.75 13.17 -12.17
CA CYS A 148 -15.42 12.43 -10.95
C CYS A 148 -15.71 13.25 -9.69
N ASP A 149 -16.30 12.61 -8.69
CA ASP A 149 -16.25 13.10 -7.33
C ASP A 149 -14.83 12.90 -6.77
N VAL A 150 -14.28 13.88 -6.06
CA VAL A 150 -12.96 13.77 -5.43
C VAL A 150 -13.12 13.84 -3.92
N ASP A 151 -12.76 12.74 -3.25
CA ASP A 151 -12.80 12.62 -1.79
C ASP A 151 -11.39 12.62 -1.21
N LEU A 152 -11.18 13.35 -0.11
CA LEU A 152 -9.89 13.50 0.53
C LEU A 152 -9.92 12.91 1.93
N GLN A 153 -9.05 11.94 2.17
CA GLN A 153 -8.97 11.17 3.41
C GLN A 153 -7.55 11.19 3.99
N ARG A 154 -7.45 11.25 5.32
CA ARG A 154 -6.16 11.12 5.99
C ARG A 154 -5.83 9.65 6.20
N GLY A 155 -4.67 9.20 5.72
CA GLY A 155 -4.25 7.78 5.71
C GLY A 155 -3.96 7.14 7.08
N GLY A 156 -4.08 7.89 8.18
CA GLY A 156 -4.09 7.34 9.55
C GLY A 156 -2.81 6.67 10.04
N GLN A 157 -1.68 6.78 9.32
CA GLN A 157 -0.43 6.12 9.70
C GLN A 157 0.07 6.62 11.07
N LEU A 158 0.29 5.68 12.00
CA LEU A 158 0.72 6.00 13.37
C LEU A 158 2.18 6.50 13.38
N ALA A 159 2.39 7.72 13.90
CA ALA A 159 3.70 8.40 13.98
C ALA A 159 4.81 7.60 14.69
N GLN A 160 4.48 6.57 15.48
CA GLN A 160 5.46 5.83 16.29
C GLN A 160 6.25 4.76 15.54
N MET A 161 5.95 4.47 14.27
CA MET A 161 6.80 3.59 13.47
C MET A 161 8.02 4.30 12.86
N ALA A 162 8.14 5.63 13.02
CA ALA A 162 9.23 6.41 12.44
C ALA A 162 10.47 6.58 13.35
N GLY A 163 10.41 6.32 14.66
CA GLY A 163 11.61 6.42 15.49
C GLY A 163 11.39 6.30 16.99
N SER A 164 11.64 5.11 17.54
CA SER A 164 12.12 4.95 18.92
C SER A 164 12.73 3.57 19.13
N ARG A 165 13.91 3.31 18.52
CA ARG A 165 14.90 2.47 19.21
C ARG A 165 15.64 3.39 20.17
N GLN A 166 15.05 3.64 21.34
CA GLN A 166 15.88 3.96 22.50
C GLN A 166 16.74 2.72 22.75
N ALA A 167 18.05 2.89 22.60
CA ALA A 167 19.01 1.90 23.04
C ALA A 167 18.73 1.61 24.52
N ALA A 168 18.42 0.35 24.84
CA ALA A 168 18.42 -0.09 26.22
C ALA A 168 19.83 0.15 26.79
N PRO A 169 19.98 0.67 28.03
CA PRO A 169 21.28 0.77 28.64
C PRO A 169 21.85 -0.65 28.82
N ALA A 170 23.09 -0.85 28.39
CA ALA A 170 23.81 -2.09 28.59
C ALA A 170 23.94 -2.35 30.09
N THR A 171 23.17 -3.32 30.61
CA THR A 171 23.50 -3.96 31.88
C THR A 171 24.71 -4.86 31.59
N ALA A 172 25.85 -4.45 32.15
CA ALA A 172 27.03 -5.30 32.21
C ALA A 172 26.74 -6.48 33.13
N ASP A 173 26.62 -7.66 32.55
CA ASP A 173 26.94 -8.94 33.17
C ASP A 173 27.18 -9.91 32.02
N ASP A 174 28.43 -10.35 31.85
CA ASP A 174 28.78 -11.73 31.49
C ASP A 174 30.30 -11.90 31.41
N ASP A 175 30.80 -12.62 32.41
CA ASP A 175 31.98 -13.49 32.34
C ASP A 175 31.65 -14.61 31.32
N ASP A 176 32.08 -14.49 30.07
CA ASP A 176 32.20 -15.64 29.16
C ASP A 176 33.27 -15.42 28.07
N PRO A 177 34.09 -16.43 27.73
CA PRO A 177 35.23 -16.26 26.83
C PRO A 177 34.82 -16.30 25.33
N PRO A 178 35.65 -15.75 24.43
CA PRO A 178 35.24 -15.52 23.04
C PRO A 178 35.21 -16.82 22.22
N VAL A 179 34.04 -17.13 21.66
CA VAL A 179 33.90 -18.14 20.59
C VAL A 179 34.15 -17.49 19.23
N VAL A 180 35.25 -17.89 18.58
CA VAL A 180 35.57 -17.53 17.19
C VAL A 180 34.72 -18.40 16.25
N GLY A 181 33.70 -17.81 15.63
CA GLY A 181 32.79 -18.49 14.70
C GLY A 181 32.53 -17.68 13.44
N LYS A 182 32.97 -18.22 12.30
CA LYS A 182 32.99 -17.65 10.94
C LYS A 182 31.68 -16.96 10.50
N GLY A 183 31.87 -15.87 9.77
CA GLY A 183 30.83 -15.01 9.23
C GLY A 183 29.79 -15.73 8.36
N ARG A 184 28.54 -15.35 8.58
CA ARG A 184 27.49 -15.35 7.57
C ARG A 184 26.67 -14.10 7.82
N VAL A 185 26.88 -13.08 6.99
CA VAL A 185 26.06 -11.87 6.99
C VAL A 185 24.66 -12.30 6.55
N GLN A 186 23.74 -12.45 7.50
CA GLN A 186 22.32 -12.50 7.16
C GLN A 186 21.94 -11.08 6.74
N GLN A 187 21.75 -10.88 5.44
CA GLN A 187 21.14 -9.67 4.90
C GLN A 187 19.71 -9.61 5.43
N GLY A 188 19.53 -8.86 6.52
CA GLY A 188 18.22 -8.50 7.02
C GLY A 188 17.52 -7.64 5.98
N GLN A 189 16.52 -8.22 5.33
CA GLN A 189 15.57 -7.48 4.51
C GLN A 189 14.78 -6.56 5.46
N GLN A 190 15.18 -5.30 5.54
CA GLN A 190 14.38 -4.29 6.22
C GLN A 190 13.12 -4.05 5.38
N PRO A 191 11.92 -4.12 5.97
CA PRO A 191 10.72 -3.74 5.25
C PRO A 191 10.83 -2.24 4.92
N GLY A 192 10.81 -1.91 3.63
CA GLY A 192 10.72 -0.52 3.19
C GLY A 192 9.49 0.12 3.83
N ARG A 193 9.63 1.35 4.32
CA ARG A 193 8.48 2.14 4.76
C ARG A 193 7.60 2.37 3.53
N ASN A 194 6.51 1.63 3.42
CA ASN A 194 5.41 2.01 2.55
C ASN A 194 4.75 3.21 3.21
N GLN A 195 5.12 4.40 2.74
CA GLN A 195 4.34 5.61 2.94
C GLN A 195 3.48 5.72 1.69
N GLU A 196 2.23 5.28 1.78
CA GLU A 196 1.26 5.40 0.69
C GLU A 196 0.80 6.86 0.66
N MET A 197 1.33 7.65 -0.26
CA MET A 197 0.75 8.94 -0.62
C MET A 197 -0.10 8.75 -1.88
N ALA A 198 -1.39 8.97 -1.72
CA ALA A 198 -2.47 8.81 -2.70
C ALA A 198 -2.78 7.36 -3.09
N THR A 199 -3.74 6.73 -2.40
CA THR A 199 -4.43 5.56 -2.96
C THR A 199 -5.70 5.97 -3.68
N ILE A 200 -5.64 6.08 -5.01
CA ILE A 200 -6.86 6.27 -5.81
C ILE A 200 -7.67 4.97 -5.69
N GLY A 201 -8.74 4.97 -4.91
CA GLY A 201 -9.68 3.86 -4.82
C GLY A 201 -10.90 4.15 -5.69
N HIS A 202 -11.11 3.34 -6.73
CA HIS A 202 -12.32 3.36 -7.56
C HIS A 202 -13.34 2.34 -7.06
N TRP A 203 -14.63 2.61 -7.26
CA TRP A 203 -15.75 1.78 -6.83
C TRP A 203 -16.74 1.62 -7.96
#